data_AF-A0A7V4IJH7-F1
#
_entry.id   AF-A0A7V4IJH7-F1
#
_cell.length_a   1.000
_cell.length_b   1.000
_cell.length_c   1.000
_cell.angle_alpha   90.00
_cell.angle_beta   90.00
_cell.angle_gamma   90.00
#
_symmetry.space_group_name_H-M   'P 1'
#
loop_
_entity.id
_entity.type
_entity.pdbx_description
1 polymer ?
#
loop_
_entity_poly.entity_id
_entity_poly.type
_entity_poly.pdbx_seq_one_letter_code
_entity_poly.pdbx_strand_id
1 'polypeptide(L)'
;MNRNPSKKNKFTIGSIFACAAISFLMCVPAVRAGSSDAIAIRIAPNPNRLSPSRWYLENVSVVGTPKSLSLDGYEAVQDGRTIYANMANITDPSNPGNNSNVTYYTNIFIISYNQNAEKETLGIVSQLIKHLHFNDNMMDRGDQGVCSKFCNINSDCKSTFMCGPANTCVPDPAKRCNDSGNSCPDGFFCNSTSGACEKFCYSDSECADDEICQSEKSKVTRDTKRLADLREIEGILNRHLYNKGTYPALTAGTYLSGRSTSRWPSWKNTLGKELETELPLDPINRFGTCQGFDQETCWNEVNKTFADPTPGDNIFNMPAGSRVYAYNKPEKMNGFCSVDDDDAICHVCSNMESIYFEPRRMNCR
;
A
#
# COMPACT_ATOMS: atom_id res chain seq x y z
N MET A 1 19.21 -48.47 -57.72
CA MET A 1 19.42 -47.25 -58.53
C MET A 1 19.93 -46.18 -57.59
N ASN A 2 21.26 -46.13 -57.44
CA ASN A 2 22.15 -45.11 -58.01
C ASN A 2 22.08 -43.80 -57.21
N ARG A 3 23.14 -43.25 -56.61
CA ARG A 3 24.57 -43.56 -56.33
C ARG A 3 24.91 -42.37 -55.39
N ASN A 4 25.22 -42.54 -54.09
CA ASN A 4 26.56 -42.79 -53.53
C ASN A 4 27.64 -41.78 -54.01
N PRO A 5 28.76 -41.61 -53.28
CA PRO A 5 29.00 -40.84 -52.05
C PRO A 5 30.22 -39.89 -52.24
N SER A 6 30.80 -39.29 -51.18
CA SER A 6 32.29 -39.25 -51.01
C SER A 6 32.80 -38.38 -49.84
N LYS A 7 33.46 -39.08 -48.89
CA LYS A 7 34.74 -38.81 -48.20
C LYS A 7 34.86 -37.55 -47.32
N LYS A 8 35.09 -37.64 -46.00
CA LYS A 8 36.25 -38.16 -45.21
C LYS A 8 37.52 -37.29 -45.24
N ASN A 9 37.98 -37.00 -44.01
CA ASN A 9 39.31 -36.68 -43.47
C ASN A 9 39.71 -35.19 -43.41
N LYS A 10 39.92 -34.56 -42.23
CA LYS A 10 40.92 -34.73 -41.14
C LYS A 10 42.32 -34.19 -41.48
N PHE A 11 42.84 -33.33 -40.57
CA PHE A 11 44.26 -33.00 -40.27
C PHE A 11 44.97 -32.08 -41.30
N THR A 12 45.83 -31.08 -41.00
CA THR A 12 46.56 -30.62 -39.79
C THR A 12 47.02 -29.16 -40.00
N ILE A 13 47.36 -28.52 -38.88
CA ILE A 13 48.10 -27.25 -38.69
C ILE A 13 49.40 -27.17 -39.51
N GLY A 14 49.71 -25.97 -40.03
CA GLY A 14 50.99 -25.63 -40.65
C GLY A 14 51.30 -24.13 -40.51
N SER A 15 52.50 -23.85 -40.04
CA SER A 15 53.00 -22.63 -39.39
C SER A 15 53.21 -21.39 -40.26
N ILE A 16 53.05 -20.23 -39.61
CA ILE A 16 53.94 -19.05 -39.59
C ILE A 16 54.48 -18.57 -40.95
N PHE A 17 53.96 -17.41 -41.40
CA PHE A 17 54.74 -16.42 -42.12
C PHE A 17 54.63 -15.08 -41.42
N ALA A 18 55.78 -14.60 -40.93
CA ALA A 18 55.96 -13.26 -40.42
C ALA A 18 55.91 -12.26 -41.58
N CYS A 19 55.00 -11.29 -41.51
CA CYS A 19 55.13 -10.03 -42.22
C CYS A 19 55.14 -8.92 -41.19
N ALA A 20 56.32 -8.37 -40.97
CA ALA A 20 56.52 -7.13 -40.27
C ALA A 20 55.90 -6.00 -41.10
N ALA A 21 54.75 -5.50 -40.64
CA ALA A 21 54.23 -4.21 -41.05
C ALA A 21 54.27 -3.30 -39.82
N ILE A 22 55.20 -2.35 -39.84
CA ILE A 22 55.27 -1.24 -38.89
C ILE A 22 54.04 -0.36 -39.18
N SER A 23 52.91 -0.70 -38.57
CA SER A 23 51.77 0.20 -38.48
C SER A 23 52.02 1.11 -37.29
N PHE A 24 52.24 2.39 -37.60
CA PHE A 24 52.05 3.51 -36.69
C PHE A 24 50.60 3.46 -36.19
N LEU A 25 50.35 2.67 -35.14
CA LEU A 25 49.13 2.76 -34.37
C LEU A 25 49.26 4.05 -33.57
N MET A 26 48.75 5.15 -34.12
CA MET A 26 48.34 6.26 -33.29
C MET A 26 47.41 5.66 -32.24
N CYS A 27 47.84 5.71 -30.98
CA CYS A 27 46.96 5.51 -29.85
C CYS A 27 45.95 6.66 -29.92
N VAL A 28 44.88 6.46 -30.68
CA VAL A 28 43.66 7.24 -30.51
C VAL A 28 43.30 7.00 -29.04
N PRO A 29 43.24 8.02 -28.19
CA PRO A 29 42.69 7.82 -26.86
C PRO A 29 41.32 7.19 -27.10
N ALA A 30 41.11 5.99 -26.58
CA ALA A 30 39.81 5.36 -26.61
C ALA A 30 38.83 6.43 -26.11
N VAL A 31 38.02 6.97 -27.03
CA VAL A 31 36.84 7.71 -26.66
C VAL A 31 36.14 6.75 -25.74
N ARG A 32 36.05 7.09 -24.45
CA ARG A 32 35.34 6.29 -23.46
C ARG A 32 33.99 6.00 -24.09
N ALA A 33 33.79 4.76 -24.54
CA ALA A 33 32.51 4.36 -25.07
C ALA A 33 31.54 4.66 -23.94
N GLY A 34 30.60 5.59 -24.19
CA GLY A 34 29.54 5.85 -23.23
C GLY A 34 28.92 4.51 -22.88
N SER A 35 28.70 4.27 -21.58
CA SER A 35 28.09 3.03 -21.12
C SER A 35 26.86 2.74 -21.97
N SER A 36 26.73 1.49 -22.46
CA SER A 36 25.55 1.05 -23.23
C SER A 36 24.32 0.84 -22.35
N ASP A 37 24.45 1.14 -21.06
CA ASP A 37 23.40 0.96 -20.09
C ASP A 37 22.26 1.95 -20.26
N ALA A 38 21.07 1.47 -19.97
CA ALA A 38 19.83 2.22 -20.07
C ALA A 38 18.95 1.94 -18.86
N ILE A 39 18.41 3.01 -18.30
CA ILE A 39 17.35 2.98 -17.29
C ILE A 39 16.09 3.52 -17.96
N ALA A 40 15.00 2.76 -17.89
CA ALA A 40 13.70 3.14 -18.42
C ALA A 40 12.74 3.37 -17.26
N ILE A 41 12.00 4.48 -17.33
CA ILE A 41 10.90 4.80 -16.41
C ILE A 41 9.65 4.99 -17.24
N ARG A 42 8.56 4.33 -16.86
CA ARG A 42 7.25 4.43 -17.52
C ARG A 42 6.15 4.52 -16.47
N ILE A 43 5.11 5.25 -16.80
CA ILE A 43 3.86 5.28 -16.02
C ILE A 43 2.79 4.59 -16.86
N ALA A 44 2.12 3.60 -16.26
CA ALA A 44 1.00 2.89 -16.88
C ALA A 44 -0.28 3.14 -16.08
N PRO A 45 -1.45 3.25 -16.75
CA PRO A 45 -2.70 3.50 -16.05
C PRO A 45 -3.11 2.28 -15.22
N ASN A 46 -3.71 2.53 -14.06
CA ASN A 46 -4.31 1.50 -13.20
C ASN A 46 -5.76 1.90 -12.84
N PRO A 47 -6.69 1.99 -13.82
CA PRO A 47 -8.03 2.52 -13.59
C PRO A 47 -8.87 1.65 -12.65
N ASN A 48 -8.58 0.35 -12.61
CA ASN A 48 -9.25 -0.62 -11.75
C ASN A 48 -8.66 -0.67 -10.34
N ARG A 49 -7.63 0.14 -10.03
CA ARG A 49 -6.98 0.22 -8.71
C ARG A 49 -6.43 -1.13 -8.25
N LEU A 50 -5.89 -1.92 -9.16
CA LEU A 50 -5.35 -3.24 -8.86
C LEU A 50 -4.09 -3.12 -7.98
N SER A 51 -3.83 -4.13 -7.16
CA SER A 51 -2.54 -4.27 -6.50
C SER A 51 -1.41 -4.40 -7.54
N PRO A 52 -0.16 -4.04 -7.21
CA PRO A 52 0.95 -4.17 -8.16
C PRO A 52 1.14 -5.61 -8.65
N SER A 53 0.95 -6.60 -7.76
CA SER A 53 1.04 -8.01 -8.09
C SER A 53 -0.02 -8.42 -9.11
N ARG A 54 -1.28 -8.05 -8.87
CA ARG A 54 -2.38 -8.38 -9.79
C ARG A 54 -2.25 -7.64 -11.12
N TRP A 55 -1.92 -6.34 -11.09
CA TRP A 55 -1.68 -5.58 -12.31
C TRP A 55 -0.57 -6.22 -13.15
N TYR A 56 0.54 -6.61 -12.52
CA TYR A 56 1.65 -7.30 -13.18
C TYR A 56 1.21 -8.60 -13.85
N LEU A 57 0.47 -9.46 -13.13
CA LEU A 57 -0.05 -10.72 -13.68
C LEU A 57 -1.03 -10.51 -14.85
N GLU A 58 -1.81 -9.44 -14.84
CA GLU A 58 -2.79 -9.14 -15.89
C GLU A 58 -2.18 -8.43 -17.11
N ASN A 59 -1.05 -7.72 -16.97
CA ASN A 59 -0.53 -6.83 -18.02
C ASN A 59 0.85 -7.23 -18.56
N VAL A 60 1.58 -8.13 -17.89
CA VAL A 60 2.91 -8.57 -18.34
C VAL A 60 2.82 -9.93 -19.00
N SER A 61 3.31 -10.04 -20.23
CA SER A 61 3.20 -11.26 -21.05
C SER A 61 4.13 -12.39 -20.61
N VAL A 62 5.30 -12.06 -20.07
CA VAL A 62 6.26 -13.03 -19.53
C VAL A 62 6.32 -12.85 -18.04
N VAL A 63 5.55 -13.68 -17.34
CA VAL A 63 5.42 -13.67 -15.88
C VAL A 63 6.53 -14.53 -15.27
N GLY A 64 7.38 -13.90 -14.46
CA GLY A 64 8.38 -14.52 -13.62
C GLY A 64 7.87 -14.81 -12.22
N THR A 65 8.73 -14.59 -11.22
CA THR A 65 8.38 -14.78 -9.80
C THR A 65 8.60 -13.47 -9.06
N PRO A 66 7.61 -12.56 -9.10
CA PRO A 66 7.77 -11.23 -8.53
C PRO A 66 7.97 -11.30 -7.01
N LYS A 67 8.83 -10.44 -6.49
CA LYS A 67 9.03 -10.23 -5.06
C LYS A 67 8.35 -8.95 -4.62
N SER A 68 7.59 -8.99 -3.54
CA SER A 68 6.99 -7.80 -2.94
C SER A 68 8.07 -6.91 -2.31
N LEU A 69 7.89 -5.60 -2.45
CA LEU A 69 8.68 -4.56 -1.79
C LEU A 69 7.81 -3.32 -1.58
N SER A 70 8.35 -2.32 -0.90
CA SER A 70 7.76 -0.98 -0.83
C SER A 70 8.65 0.03 -1.54
N LEU A 71 8.02 0.99 -2.22
CA LEU A 71 8.69 2.12 -2.84
C LEU A 71 8.05 3.41 -2.31
N ASP A 72 8.79 4.13 -1.46
CA ASP A 72 8.33 5.38 -0.82
C ASP A 72 6.99 5.25 -0.06
N GLY A 73 6.75 4.07 0.53
CA GLY A 73 5.53 3.74 1.27
C GLY A 73 4.49 2.98 0.44
N TYR A 74 4.51 3.10 -0.89
CA TYR A 74 3.59 2.39 -1.77
C TYR A 74 3.97 0.93 -1.94
N GLU A 75 2.97 0.06 -2.14
CA GLU A 75 3.21 -1.33 -2.49
C GLU A 75 3.83 -1.44 -3.89
N ALA A 76 4.79 -2.35 -4.03
CA ALA A 76 5.43 -2.64 -5.29
C ALA A 76 5.79 -4.12 -5.41
N VAL A 77 6.01 -4.56 -6.65
CA VAL A 77 6.58 -5.87 -6.97
C VAL A 77 7.78 -5.71 -7.88
N GLN A 78 8.80 -6.54 -7.70
CA GLN A 78 9.98 -6.59 -8.54
C GLN A 78 10.10 -7.97 -9.18
N ASP A 79 10.18 -8.00 -10.51
CA ASP A 79 10.55 -9.19 -11.27
C ASP A 79 11.83 -8.93 -12.05
N GLY A 80 12.91 -9.61 -11.66
CA GLY A 80 14.25 -9.41 -12.19
C GLY A 80 14.68 -7.94 -12.13
N ARG A 81 14.76 -7.31 -13.31
CA ARG A 81 15.27 -5.95 -13.52
C ARG A 81 14.19 -4.87 -13.47
N THR A 82 12.92 -5.24 -13.27
CA THR A 82 11.79 -4.31 -13.37
C THR A 82 11.01 -4.26 -12.07
N ILE A 83 10.76 -3.04 -11.58
CA ILE A 83 9.92 -2.74 -10.42
C ILE A 83 8.61 -2.13 -10.93
N TYR A 84 7.50 -2.55 -10.35
CA TYR A 84 6.15 -2.09 -10.61
C TYR A 84 5.55 -1.60 -9.29
N ALA A 85 5.36 -0.30 -9.12
CA ALA A 85 4.81 0.30 -7.90
C ALA A 85 3.43 0.90 -8.14
N ASN A 86 2.45 0.60 -7.28
CA ASN A 86 1.10 1.16 -7.39
C ASN A 86 1.06 2.51 -6.65
N MET A 87 1.02 3.60 -7.40
CA MET A 87 1.14 4.96 -6.89
C MET A 87 -0.15 5.74 -7.12
N ALA A 88 -0.56 6.52 -6.12
CA ALA A 88 -1.66 7.46 -6.25
C ALA A 88 -1.23 8.75 -6.94
N ASN A 89 -2.06 9.21 -7.85
CA ASN A 89 -1.96 10.53 -8.44
C ASN A 89 -3.20 11.33 -8.07
N ILE A 90 -2.97 12.52 -7.51
CA ILE A 90 -3.98 13.43 -7.01
C ILE A 90 -3.81 14.74 -7.75
N THR A 91 -4.76 15.04 -8.62
CA THR A 91 -4.80 16.31 -9.33
C THR A 91 -5.86 17.20 -8.69
N ASP A 92 -5.42 18.35 -8.21
CA ASP A 92 -6.27 19.43 -7.73
C ASP A 92 -6.30 20.51 -8.82
N PRO A 93 -7.39 20.60 -9.62
CA PRO A 93 -7.48 21.54 -10.72
C PRO A 93 -7.61 23.00 -10.27
N SER A 94 -7.95 23.27 -8.99
CA SER A 94 -8.33 24.61 -8.57
C SER A 94 -8.33 24.78 -7.04
N ASN A 95 -7.28 25.44 -6.53
CA ASN A 95 -7.09 25.94 -5.17
C ASN A 95 -6.83 24.91 -4.05
N PRO A 96 -5.71 25.06 -3.28
CA PRO A 96 -5.38 24.22 -2.12
C PRO A 96 -6.31 24.41 -0.88
N GLY A 97 -7.54 24.85 -1.09
CA GLY A 97 -8.56 24.99 -0.04
C GLY A 97 -10.00 24.67 -0.50
N ASN A 98 -10.19 24.23 -1.75
CA ASN A 98 -11.51 23.81 -2.25
C ASN A 98 -11.42 22.39 -2.84
N ASN A 99 -11.75 21.40 -2.02
CA ASN A 99 -11.62 19.98 -2.38
C ASN A 99 -12.70 19.47 -3.33
N SER A 100 -13.56 20.35 -3.87
CA SER A 100 -14.72 19.97 -4.68
C SER A 100 -14.36 19.39 -6.06
N ASN A 101 -13.12 19.56 -6.53
CA ASN A 101 -12.65 19.11 -7.85
C ASN A 101 -11.42 18.19 -7.80
N VAL A 102 -11.08 17.60 -6.66
CA VAL A 102 -9.90 16.73 -6.59
C VAL A 102 -10.17 15.42 -7.31
N THR A 103 -9.36 15.11 -8.32
CA THR A 103 -9.41 13.81 -9.00
C THR A 103 -8.31 12.90 -8.45
N TYR A 104 -8.73 11.76 -7.94
CA TYR A 104 -7.84 10.68 -7.51
C TYR A 104 -7.84 9.55 -8.55
N TYR A 105 -6.65 9.09 -8.93
CA TYR A 105 -6.47 7.87 -9.73
C TYR A 105 -5.17 7.17 -9.38
N THR A 106 -5.08 5.88 -9.67
CA THR A 106 -3.89 5.07 -9.45
C THR A 106 -3.17 4.79 -10.76
N ASN A 107 -1.84 4.72 -10.69
CA ASN A 107 -0.97 4.32 -11.80
C ASN A 107 0.04 3.28 -11.34
N ILE A 108 0.55 2.47 -12.27
CA ILE A 108 1.73 1.64 -12.04
C ILE A 108 2.97 2.40 -12.54
N PHE A 109 3.86 2.74 -11.62
CA PHE A 109 5.17 3.28 -11.91
C PHE A 109 6.14 2.13 -12.16
N ILE A 110 6.74 2.12 -13.36
CA ILE A 110 7.57 1.02 -13.86
C ILE A 110 8.99 1.52 -14.02
N ILE A 111 9.93 0.96 -13.26
CA ILE A 111 11.37 1.24 -13.38
C ILE A 111 12.05 -0.02 -13.87
N SER A 112 12.83 0.07 -14.94
CA SER A 112 13.61 -1.05 -15.48
C SER A 112 15.00 -0.60 -15.88
N TYR A 113 15.96 -1.51 -15.90
CA TYR A 113 17.31 -1.28 -16.43
C TYR A 113 17.71 -2.42 -17.36
N ASN A 114 18.61 -2.19 -18.33
CA ASN A 114 18.99 -3.17 -19.37
C ASN A 114 19.64 -4.45 -18.83
N GLN A 115 19.64 -5.51 -19.66
CA GLN A 115 20.33 -6.76 -19.35
C GLN A 115 21.84 -6.53 -19.25
N ASN A 116 22.47 -7.20 -18.27
CA ASN A 116 23.91 -7.09 -18.01
C ASN A 116 24.38 -5.66 -17.71
N ALA A 117 23.55 -4.85 -17.07
CA ALA A 117 23.92 -3.52 -16.61
C ALA A 117 25.17 -3.55 -15.73
N GLU A 118 26.06 -2.57 -15.93
CA GLU A 118 27.28 -2.36 -15.18
C GLU A 118 26.96 -2.04 -13.70
N LYS A 119 27.94 -2.30 -12.81
CA LYS A 119 27.75 -2.09 -11.36
C LYS A 119 27.42 -0.64 -11.04
N GLU A 120 27.99 0.27 -11.80
CA GLU A 120 27.76 1.71 -11.73
C GLU A 120 26.29 2.03 -12.00
N THR A 121 25.68 1.45 -13.03
CA THR A 121 24.25 1.61 -13.34
C THR A 121 23.36 1.03 -12.25
N LEU A 122 23.69 -0.16 -11.74
CA LEU A 122 22.97 -0.73 -10.60
C LEU A 122 23.05 0.17 -9.36
N GLY A 123 24.19 0.83 -9.15
CA GLY A 123 24.38 1.85 -8.13
C GLY A 123 23.47 3.06 -8.34
N ILE A 124 23.36 3.57 -9.57
CA ILE A 124 22.46 4.68 -9.92
C ILE A 124 21.00 4.28 -9.71
N VAL A 125 20.58 3.11 -10.16
CA VAL A 125 19.20 2.61 -9.95
C VAL A 125 18.90 2.49 -8.45
N SER A 126 19.84 1.99 -7.66
CA SER A 126 19.69 1.89 -6.21
C SER A 126 19.54 3.26 -5.54
N GLN A 127 20.34 4.25 -5.99
CA GLN A 127 20.21 5.64 -5.50
C GLN A 127 18.89 6.27 -5.93
N LEU A 128 18.47 6.07 -7.19
CA LEU A 128 17.19 6.54 -7.70
C LEU A 128 16.04 6.00 -6.85
N ILE A 129 15.97 4.68 -6.63
CA ILE A 129 14.93 4.03 -5.82
C ILE A 129 14.93 4.56 -4.39
N LYS A 130 16.11 4.77 -3.80
CA LYS A 130 16.26 5.25 -2.43
C LYS A 130 15.80 6.71 -2.24
N HIS A 131 15.95 7.54 -3.27
CA HIS A 131 15.67 8.98 -3.20
C HIS A 131 14.42 9.39 -4.00
N LEU A 132 13.72 8.43 -4.58
CA LEU A 132 12.46 8.68 -5.26
C LEU A 132 11.38 8.92 -4.21
N HIS A 133 10.76 10.09 -4.28
CA HIS A 133 9.58 10.43 -3.49
C HIS A 133 8.38 10.64 -4.41
N PHE A 134 7.25 10.08 -4.01
CA PHE A 134 5.96 10.25 -4.65
C PHE A 134 5.12 11.23 -3.84
N ASN A 135 4.28 11.99 -4.56
CA ASN A 135 3.37 12.98 -3.98
C ASN A 135 4.08 14.13 -3.25
N ASP A 136 5.28 14.50 -3.69
CA ASP A 136 6.05 15.65 -3.16
C ASP A 136 5.26 16.96 -3.22
N ASN A 137 4.35 17.08 -4.17
CA ASN A 137 3.42 18.20 -4.27
C ASN A 137 2.52 18.38 -3.02
N MET A 138 2.38 17.34 -2.19
CA MET A 138 1.72 17.46 -0.88
C MET A 138 2.69 18.05 0.15
N MET A 139 3.95 17.62 0.14
CA MET A 139 5.01 18.20 0.99
C MET A 139 5.18 19.70 0.70
N ASP A 140 5.14 20.09 -0.58
CA ASP A 140 5.23 21.50 -1.01
C ASP A 140 4.07 22.37 -0.48
N ARG A 141 2.92 21.76 -0.18
CA ARG A 141 1.75 22.43 0.44
C ARG A 141 1.85 22.50 1.96
N GLY A 142 2.97 22.06 2.54
CA GLY A 142 3.18 22.02 3.99
C GLY A 142 2.56 20.80 4.66
N ASP A 143 2.28 19.72 3.94
CA ASP A 143 1.87 18.45 4.55
C ASP A 143 3.04 17.84 5.33
N GLN A 144 3.13 18.20 6.60
CA GLN A 144 4.08 17.63 7.55
C GLN A 144 3.29 16.89 8.63
N GLY A 145 3.36 15.56 8.57
CA GLY A 145 2.73 14.69 9.55
C GLY A 145 3.53 14.63 10.84
N VAL A 146 2.90 14.07 11.87
CA VAL A 146 3.58 13.65 13.10
C VAL A 146 3.41 12.15 13.29
N CYS A 147 4.46 11.48 13.74
CA CYS A 147 4.38 10.09 14.18
C CYS A 147 3.51 10.02 15.43
N SER A 148 2.51 9.16 15.37
CA SER A 148 1.58 8.98 16.48
C SER A 148 1.24 7.51 16.68
N LYS A 149 1.30 7.09 17.94
CA LYS A 149 0.93 5.75 18.39
C LYS A 149 -0.57 5.70 18.67
N PHE A 150 -1.22 4.59 18.32
CA PHE A 150 -2.61 4.36 18.74
C PHE A 150 -2.71 4.09 20.25
N CYS A 151 -3.75 4.61 20.88
CA CYS A 151 -4.00 4.50 22.31
C CYS A 151 -5.49 4.32 22.62
N ASN A 152 -5.77 3.77 23.78
CA ASN A 152 -7.10 3.71 24.39
C ASN A 152 -7.16 4.55 25.66
N ILE A 153 -6.05 4.64 26.39
CA ILE A 153 -5.90 5.40 27.62
C ILE A 153 -4.57 6.15 27.65
N ASN A 154 -4.47 7.18 28.50
CA ASN A 154 -3.27 8.03 28.58
C ASN A 154 -1.99 7.25 28.91
N SER A 155 -2.07 6.13 29.64
CA SER A 155 -0.90 5.31 29.96
C SER A 155 -0.34 4.52 28.78
N ASP A 156 -1.06 4.43 27.67
CA ASP A 156 -0.55 3.82 26.42
C ASP A 156 0.46 4.75 25.73
N CYS A 157 0.43 6.03 26.09
CA CYS A 157 1.25 7.08 25.51
C CYS A 157 2.51 7.37 26.34
N LYS A 158 3.55 7.89 25.67
CA LYS A 158 4.76 8.38 26.32
C LYS A 158 4.40 9.52 27.30
N SER A 159 5.23 9.74 28.33
CA SER A 159 4.89 10.62 29.46
C SER A 159 4.45 12.04 29.11
N THR A 160 4.93 12.60 27.99
CA THR A 160 4.59 13.94 27.47
C THR A 160 3.37 13.96 26.54
N PHE A 161 2.69 12.83 26.39
CA PHE A 161 1.55 12.64 25.50
C PHE A 161 0.35 12.15 26.31
N MET A 162 -0.83 12.38 25.75
CA MET A 162 -2.10 11.84 26.24
C MET A 162 -2.83 11.15 25.10
N CYS A 163 -3.82 10.33 25.44
CA CYS A 163 -4.67 9.74 24.42
C CYS A 163 -5.70 10.74 23.93
N GLY A 164 -5.59 11.13 22.66
CA GLY A 164 -6.48 12.07 22.01
C GLY A 164 -7.82 11.45 21.60
N PRO A 165 -8.78 12.27 21.16
CA PRO A 165 -10.12 11.83 20.78
C PRO A 165 -10.15 10.92 19.53
N ALA A 166 -9.07 10.90 18.74
CA ALA A 166 -8.91 10.02 17.59
C ALA A 166 -8.25 8.67 17.95
N ASN A 167 -8.16 8.33 19.25
CA ASN A 167 -7.43 7.14 19.74
C ASN A 167 -5.95 7.13 19.32
N THR A 168 -5.34 8.30 19.27
CA THR A 168 -3.93 8.49 18.92
C THR A 168 -3.24 9.33 19.98
N CYS A 169 -1.98 9.02 20.26
CA CYS A 169 -1.17 9.76 21.21
C CYS A 169 -0.87 11.14 20.64
N VAL A 170 -1.41 12.16 21.31
CA VAL A 170 -1.20 13.57 20.98
C VAL A 170 -0.43 14.25 22.11
N PRO A 171 0.32 15.32 21.82
CA PRO A 171 1.04 16.06 22.86
C PRO A 171 0.11 16.49 23.99
N ASP A 172 0.51 16.26 25.23
CA ASP A 172 -0.27 16.63 26.40
C ASP A 172 -0.16 18.15 26.62
N PRO A 173 -1.25 18.94 26.49
CA PRO A 173 -1.18 20.40 26.68
C PRO A 173 -0.77 20.82 28.08
N ALA A 174 -0.92 19.94 29.10
CA ALA A 174 -0.43 20.21 30.44
C ALA A 174 1.09 19.98 30.57
N LYS A 175 1.72 19.33 29.60
CA LYS A 175 3.15 19.00 29.59
C LYS A 175 3.83 19.64 28.39
N ARG A 176 4.05 20.95 28.49
CA ARG A 176 4.77 21.71 27.46
C ARG A 176 6.28 21.50 27.60
N CYS A 177 6.92 21.24 26.48
CA CYS A 177 8.38 21.18 26.37
C CYS A 177 8.97 22.60 26.32
N ASN A 178 10.25 22.72 26.68
CA ASN A 178 11.03 23.94 26.56
C ASN A 178 12.48 23.63 26.13
N ASP A 179 13.18 24.64 25.61
CA ASP A 179 14.53 24.53 25.03
C ASP A 179 15.64 24.24 26.06
N SER A 180 15.29 24.15 27.36
CA SER A 180 16.26 24.10 28.47
C SER A 180 16.75 22.69 28.84
N GLY A 181 16.43 21.66 28.04
CA GLY A 181 17.07 20.34 28.11
C GLY A 181 16.10 19.18 28.36
N ASN A 182 16.01 18.28 27.38
CA ASN A 182 15.41 16.93 27.45
C ASN A 182 13.96 16.82 27.96
N SER A 183 13.08 17.75 27.58
CA SER A 183 11.65 17.62 27.89
C SER A 183 10.92 16.64 26.97
N CYS A 184 11.50 16.23 25.83
CA CYS A 184 10.87 15.33 24.87
C CYS A 184 11.51 13.93 24.87
N PRO A 185 10.71 12.86 24.62
CA PRO A 185 11.24 11.52 24.42
C PRO A 185 12.21 11.43 23.23
N ASP A 186 13.07 10.42 23.22
CA ASP A 186 14.02 10.19 22.13
C ASP A 186 13.34 10.17 20.76
N GLY A 187 13.91 10.93 19.81
CA GLY A 187 13.39 11.08 18.45
C GLY A 187 12.31 12.16 18.29
N PHE A 188 11.88 12.82 19.37
CA PHE A 188 10.95 13.95 19.34
C PHE A 188 11.70 15.26 19.60
N PHE A 189 11.33 16.32 18.89
CA PHE A 189 11.82 17.68 19.12
C PHE A 189 10.72 18.50 19.78
N CYS A 190 11.13 19.53 20.51
CA CYS A 190 10.20 20.52 21.02
C CYS A 190 9.85 21.51 19.91
N ASN A 191 8.58 21.56 19.50
CA ASN A 191 8.10 22.61 18.62
C ASN A 191 7.99 23.91 19.42
N SER A 192 8.86 24.88 19.14
CA SER A 192 8.95 26.13 19.91
C SER A 192 7.69 27.01 19.79
N THR A 193 6.84 26.78 18.80
CA THR A 193 5.58 27.51 18.62
C THR A 193 4.46 26.91 19.48
N SER A 194 4.27 25.59 19.42
CA SER A 194 3.21 24.90 20.18
C SER A 194 3.65 24.56 21.62
N GLY A 195 4.95 24.43 21.87
CA GLY A 195 5.51 23.84 23.09
C GLY A 195 5.22 22.34 23.18
N ALA A 196 4.96 21.67 22.06
CA ALA A 196 4.65 20.25 22.00
C ALA A 196 5.85 19.41 21.57
N CYS A 197 5.96 18.20 22.11
CA CYS A 197 6.91 17.20 21.61
C CYS A 197 6.34 16.57 20.33
N GLU A 198 7.05 16.72 19.23
CA GLU A 198 6.61 16.24 17.91
C GLU A 198 7.76 15.45 17.26
N LYS A 199 7.41 14.42 16.49
CA LYS A 199 8.33 13.72 15.60
C LYS A 199 7.73 13.80 14.21
N PHE A 200 8.26 14.71 13.38
CA PHE A 200 7.76 14.89 12.02
C PHE A 200 8.02 13.67 11.16
N CYS A 201 7.10 13.44 10.23
CA CYS A 201 7.19 12.35 9.27
C CYS A 201 6.45 12.70 7.98
N TYR A 202 6.84 12.04 6.90
CA TYR A 202 6.11 12.02 5.63
C TYR A 202 5.56 10.64 5.31
N SER A 203 6.25 9.59 5.72
CA SER A 203 5.86 8.19 5.54
C SER A 203 5.83 7.43 6.87
N ASP A 204 5.07 6.33 6.93
CA ASP A 204 5.05 5.42 8.09
C ASP A 204 6.44 4.85 8.41
N SER A 205 7.32 4.72 7.40
CA SER A 205 8.68 4.18 7.55
C SER A 205 9.61 5.08 8.38
N GLU A 206 9.24 6.33 8.62
CA GLU A 206 9.99 7.27 9.48
C GLU A 206 9.55 7.17 10.95
N CYS A 207 8.45 6.46 11.22
CA CYS A 207 7.90 6.25 12.56
C CYS A 207 8.41 4.95 13.19
N ALA A 208 8.22 4.80 14.50
CA ALA A 208 8.48 3.53 15.17
C ALA A 208 7.46 2.46 14.71
N ASP A 209 7.76 1.17 14.91
CA ASP A 209 6.92 0.06 14.44
C ASP A 209 5.47 0.09 14.95
N ASP A 210 5.21 0.73 16.11
CA ASP A 210 3.88 0.90 16.71
C ASP A 210 3.28 2.31 16.54
N GLU A 211 3.93 3.16 15.74
CA GLU A 211 3.52 4.51 15.38
C GLU A 211 3.17 4.56 13.88
N ILE A 212 2.21 5.42 13.52
CA ILE A 212 1.91 5.73 12.13
C ILE A 212 2.10 7.21 11.87
N CYS A 213 2.44 7.54 10.63
CA CYS A 213 2.55 8.90 10.19
C CYS A 213 1.18 9.47 9.82
N GLN A 214 0.89 10.65 10.38
CA GLN A 214 -0.37 11.37 10.18
C GLN A 214 -0.35 12.37 9.02
N SER A 215 0.68 12.35 8.17
CA SER A 215 0.73 13.17 6.95
C SER A 215 -0.37 12.73 5.98
N GLU A 216 -0.86 13.66 5.16
CA GLU A 216 -1.78 13.35 4.06
C GLU A 216 -1.15 12.37 3.07
N LYS A 217 0.15 12.49 2.79
CA LYS A 217 0.90 11.51 1.96
C LYS A 217 0.79 10.09 2.50
N SER A 218 0.95 9.90 3.81
CA SER A 218 0.84 8.58 4.44
C SER A 218 -0.60 8.04 4.42
N LYS A 219 -1.59 8.90 4.67
CA LYS A 219 -3.01 8.53 4.56
C LYS A 219 -3.37 8.08 3.15
N VAL A 220 -2.95 8.84 2.14
CA VAL A 220 -3.14 8.50 0.72
C VAL A 220 -2.48 7.16 0.37
N THR A 221 -1.26 6.94 0.87
CA THR A 221 -0.54 5.68 0.64
C THR A 221 -1.32 4.48 1.20
N ARG A 222 -1.80 4.58 2.45
CA ARG A 222 -2.62 3.52 3.08
C ARG A 222 -3.96 3.33 2.37
N ASP A 223 -4.63 4.40 1.97
CA ASP A 223 -5.90 4.32 1.24
C ASP A 223 -5.73 3.71 -0.15
N THR A 224 -4.61 3.98 -0.82
CA THR A 224 -4.27 3.34 -2.11
C THR A 224 -4.15 1.82 -1.95
N LYS A 225 -3.52 1.37 -0.86
CA LYS A 225 -3.48 -0.04 -0.48
C LYS A 225 -4.88 -0.57 -0.17
N ARG A 226 -5.69 0.13 0.63
CA ARG A 226 -7.08 -0.27 0.93
C ARG A 226 -7.90 -0.50 -0.32
N LEU A 227 -7.80 0.39 -1.31
CA LEU A 227 -8.52 0.25 -2.57
C LEU A 227 -8.08 -0.97 -3.36
N ALA A 228 -6.77 -1.24 -3.41
CA ALA A 228 -6.24 -2.44 -4.05
C ALA A 228 -6.69 -3.71 -3.35
N ASP A 229 -6.66 -3.73 -2.02
CA ASP A 229 -7.10 -4.85 -1.21
C ASP A 229 -8.60 -5.10 -1.34
N LEU A 230 -9.43 -4.06 -1.36
CA LEU A 230 -10.88 -4.17 -1.62
C LEU A 230 -11.18 -4.78 -2.98
N ARG A 231 -10.42 -4.42 -4.03
CA ARG A 231 -10.54 -5.02 -5.38
C ARG A 231 -10.10 -6.47 -5.42
N GLU A 232 -9.14 -6.85 -4.59
CA GLU A 232 -8.72 -8.24 -4.45
C GLU A 232 -9.81 -9.07 -3.75
N ILE A 233 -10.32 -8.58 -2.62
CA ILE A 233 -11.40 -9.25 -1.89
C ILE A 233 -12.66 -9.37 -2.77
N GLU A 234 -13.01 -8.33 -3.53
CA GLU A 234 -14.09 -8.38 -4.52
C GLU A 234 -13.91 -9.52 -5.53
N GLY A 235 -12.71 -9.66 -6.09
CA GLY A 235 -12.38 -10.73 -7.03
C GLY A 235 -12.53 -12.13 -6.41
N ILE A 236 -12.10 -12.28 -5.16
CA ILE A 236 -12.22 -13.53 -4.39
C ILE A 236 -13.69 -13.87 -4.12
N LEU A 237 -14.48 -12.90 -3.65
CA LEU A 237 -15.90 -13.08 -3.34
C LEU A 237 -16.71 -13.41 -4.59
N ASN A 238 -16.46 -12.72 -5.70
CA ASN A 238 -17.13 -13.00 -6.97
C ASN A 238 -16.80 -14.40 -7.50
N ARG A 239 -15.56 -14.87 -7.32
CA ARG A 239 -15.16 -16.24 -7.66
C ARG A 239 -15.90 -17.26 -6.81
N HIS A 240 -16.03 -17.01 -5.50
CA HIS A 240 -16.82 -17.86 -4.62
C HIS A 240 -18.29 -17.91 -5.04
N LEU A 241 -18.91 -16.75 -5.34
CA LEU A 241 -20.27 -16.68 -5.85
C LEU A 241 -20.44 -17.48 -7.15
N TYR A 242 -19.52 -17.34 -8.10
CA TYR A 242 -19.55 -18.08 -9.36
C TYR A 242 -19.44 -19.61 -9.14
N ASN A 243 -18.55 -20.05 -8.25
CA ASN A 243 -18.29 -21.47 -8.02
C ASN A 243 -19.32 -22.16 -7.11
N LYS A 244 -19.90 -21.44 -6.14
CA LYS A 244 -20.77 -22.01 -5.09
C LYS A 244 -22.22 -21.52 -5.18
N GLY A 245 -22.51 -20.54 -6.03
CA GLY A 245 -23.84 -19.94 -6.17
C GLY A 245 -24.25 -19.02 -5.02
N THR A 246 -23.36 -18.75 -4.06
CA THR A 246 -23.66 -17.85 -2.93
C THR A 246 -22.38 -17.20 -2.41
N TYR A 247 -22.52 -16.09 -1.67
CA TYR A 247 -21.42 -15.52 -0.88
C TYR A 247 -21.32 -16.22 0.49
N PRO A 248 -20.15 -16.15 1.16
CA PRO A 248 -19.94 -16.78 2.46
C PRO A 248 -21.04 -16.49 3.48
N ALA A 249 -21.63 -17.54 4.05
CA ALA A 249 -22.83 -17.35 4.87
C ALA A 249 -22.50 -16.86 6.29
N LEU A 250 -21.36 -17.29 6.83
CA LEU A 250 -20.89 -16.99 8.19
C LEU A 250 -21.99 -17.13 9.27
N THR A 251 -22.77 -18.21 9.23
CA THR A 251 -23.87 -18.45 10.19
C THR A 251 -23.40 -18.72 11.63
N ALA A 252 -22.13 -19.04 11.80
CA ALA A 252 -21.47 -19.24 13.07
C ALA A 252 -19.96 -18.91 12.96
N GLY A 253 -19.26 -18.88 14.09
CA GLY A 253 -17.80 -18.66 14.12
C GLY A 253 -17.38 -17.21 13.90
N THR A 254 -18.28 -16.26 14.16
CA THR A 254 -18.05 -14.81 14.15
C THR A 254 -18.93 -14.15 15.22
N TYR A 255 -18.63 -12.92 15.62
CA TYR A 255 -19.40 -12.19 16.64
C TYR A 255 -20.83 -11.85 16.18
N LEU A 256 -20.98 -11.53 14.88
CA LEU A 256 -22.27 -11.27 14.25
C LEU A 256 -22.45 -12.17 13.03
N SER A 257 -23.54 -12.94 12.98
CA SER A 257 -23.85 -13.82 11.85
C SER A 257 -23.83 -13.06 10.52
N GLY A 258 -23.19 -13.63 9.51
CA GLY A 258 -23.05 -13.01 8.19
C GLY A 258 -22.03 -11.89 8.11
N ARG A 259 -21.32 -11.55 9.20
CA ARG A 259 -20.42 -10.40 9.27
C ARG A 259 -19.03 -10.80 9.76
N SER A 260 -18.01 -10.11 9.29
CA SER A 260 -16.63 -10.26 9.76
C SER A 260 -15.85 -8.97 9.56
N THR A 261 -14.84 -8.69 10.36
CA THR A 261 -13.90 -7.58 10.11
C THR A 261 -12.47 -8.09 10.11
N SER A 262 -11.53 -7.41 9.44
CA SER A 262 -10.11 -7.77 9.42
C SER A 262 -9.45 -7.82 10.80
N ARG A 263 -10.10 -7.24 11.82
CA ARG A 263 -9.65 -7.30 13.21
C ARG A 263 -10.15 -8.55 13.93
N TRP A 264 -11.30 -9.09 13.53
CA TRP A 264 -11.87 -10.26 14.18
C TRP A 264 -11.16 -11.55 13.75
N PRO A 265 -11.04 -12.55 14.66
CA PRO A 265 -10.49 -13.86 14.31
C PRO A 265 -11.24 -14.55 13.16
N SER A 266 -12.52 -14.24 12.99
CA SER A 266 -13.38 -14.78 11.93
C SER A 266 -12.92 -14.40 10.52
N TRP A 267 -12.16 -13.31 10.36
CA TRP A 267 -11.62 -12.91 9.05
C TRP A 267 -10.71 -13.99 8.46
N LYS A 268 -9.79 -14.50 9.30
CA LYS A 268 -8.87 -15.56 8.90
C LYS A 268 -9.49 -16.94 9.08
N ASN A 269 -10.07 -17.19 10.25
CA ASN A 269 -10.40 -18.55 10.67
C ASN A 269 -11.76 -19.06 10.17
N THR A 270 -12.62 -18.17 9.69
CA THR A 270 -13.96 -18.51 9.20
C THR A 270 -14.11 -18.07 7.74
N LEU A 271 -14.07 -16.77 7.47
CA LEU A 271 -14.24 -16.21 6.12
C LEU A 271 -13.08 -16.62 5.18
N GLY A 272 -11.83 -16.42 5.59
CA GLY A 272 -10.66 -16.81 4.79
C GLY A 272 -10.60 -18.32 4.51
N LYS A 273 -10.99 -19.15 5.47
CA LYS A 273 -11.10 -20.61 5.25
C LYS A 273 -12.21 -20.98 4.27
N GLU A 274 -13.38 -20.35 4.37
CA GLU A 274 -14.50 -20.57 3.44
C GLU A 274 -14.15 -20.12 2.01
N LEU A 275 -13.36 -19.04 1.90
CA LEU A 275 -12.85 -18.53 0.62
C LEU A 275 -11.58 -19.24 0.13
N GLU A 276 -11.05 -20.20 0.89
CA GLU A 276 -9.84 -20.97 0.58
C GLU A 276 -8.62 -20.08 0.29
N THR A 277 -8.52 -18.91 0.94
CA THR A 277 -7.45 -17.94 0.72
C THR A 277 -7.16 -17.12 1.97
N GLU A 278 -5.93 -16.62 2.09
CA GLU A 278 -5.62 -15.56 3.04
C GLU A 278 -6.15 -14.23 2.50
N LEU A 279 -6.87 -13.50 3.35
CA LEU A 279 -7.41 -12.19 3.03
C LEU A 279 -6.46 -11.10 3.52
N PRO A 280 -6.35 -9.96 2.81
CA PRO A 280 -5.56 -8.83 3.27
C PRO A 280 -6.11 -8.26 4.57
N LEU A 281 -5.26 -7.58 5.32
CA LEU A 281 -5.60 -6.84 6.53
C LEU A 281 -5.49 -5.34 6.25
N ASP A 282 -6.39 -4.55 6.84
CA ASP A 282 -6.29 -3.09 6.75
C ASP A 282 -4.90 -2.63 7.24
N PRO A 283 -4.26 -1.62 6.62
CA PRO A 283 -2.94 -1.15 7.05
C PRO A 283 -2.86 -0.74 8.53
N ILE A 284 -3.97 -0.27 9.10
CA ILE A 284 -4.09 0.08 10.53
C ILE A 284 -4.72 -1.08 11.32
N ASN A 285 -5.73 -1.75 10.76
CA ASN A 285 -6.44 -2.90 11.34
C ASN A 285 -6.86 -2.71 12.82
N ARG A 286 -7.57 -1.61 13.10
CA ARG A 286 -8.08 -1.27 14.45
C ARG A 286 -9.48 -0.69 14.37
N PHE A 287 -10.28 -0.94 15.40
CA PHE A 287 -11.50 -0.19 15.60
C PHE A 287 -11.22 1.19 16.19
N GLY A 288 -12.17 2.09 16.03
CA GLY A 288 -12.20 3.36 16.74
C GLY A 288 -12.78 3.21 18.14
N THR A 289 -13.21 4.32 18.75
CA THR A 289 -13.69 4.30 20.14
C THR A 289 -14.99 3.49 20.27
N CYS A 290 -15.01 2.50 21.17
CA CYS A 290 -16.20 1.73 21.51
C CYS A 290 -16.37 1.58 23.02
N GLN A 291 -16.81 2.66 23.68
CA GLN A 291 -16.93 2.71 25.14
C GLN A 291 -17.96 1.69 25.68
N GLY A 292 -17.57 0.93 26.70
CA GLY A 292 -18.41 -0.12 27.28
C GLY A 292 -18.35 -1.46 26.54
N PHE A 293 -17.45 -1.57 25.56
CA PHE A 293 -17.15 -2.79 24.80
C PHE A 293 -15.67 -3.13 24.95
N ASP A 294 -15.31 -4.36 24.57
CA ASP A 294 -13.91 -4.74 24.41
C ASP A 294 -13.24 -3.86 23.35
N GLN A 295 -12.11 -3.21 23.66
CA GLN A 295 -11.49 -2.23 22.75
C GLN A 295 -10.86 -2.86 21.50
N GLU A 296 -10.58 -4.16 21.53
CA GLU A 296 -9.93 -4.84 20.40
C GLU A 296 -10.95 -5.40 19.42
N THR A 297 -12.14 -5.74 19.90
CA THR A 297 -13.19 -6.40 19.10
C THR A 297 -14.44 -5.55 18.94
N CYS A 298 -14.60 -4.50 19.76
CA CYS A 298 -15.81 -3.71 19.93
C CYS A 298 -17.07 -4.56 20.18
N TRP A 299 -16.86 -5.71 20.82
CA TRP A 299 -17.89 -6.66 21.21
C TRP A 299 -18.18 -6.57 22.70
N ASN A 300 -19.46 -6.69 23.07
CA ASN A 300 -19.89 -6.84 24.44
C ASN A 300 -20.35 -8.29 24.67
N GLU A 301 -19.54 -9.04 25.40
CA GLU A 301 -19.79 -10.46 25.62
C GLU A 301 -20.99 -10.74 26.54
N VAL A 302 -21.37 -9.79 27.39
CA VAL A 302 -22.53 -9.91 28.30
C VAL A 302 -23.83 -9.67 27.55
N ASN A 303 -23.89 -8.58 26.79
CA ASN A 303 -25.10 -8.15 26.08
C ASN A 303 -25.23 -8.81 24.69
N LYS A 304 -24.16 -9.44 24.20
CA LYS A 304 -24.07 -10.02 22.86
C LYS A 304 -24.36 -9.00 21.76
N THR A 305 -23.78 -7.81 21.93
CA THR A 305 -23.94 -6.68 21.00
C THR A 305 -22.58 -6.16 20.52
N PHE A 306 -22.58 -5.64 19.31
CA PHE A 306 -21.46 -4.88 18.74
C PHE A 306 -21.67 -3.38 18.99
N ALA A 307 -20.58 -2.60 19.06
CA ALA A 307 -20.60 -1.16 19.26
C ALA A 307 -21.03 -0.38 18.00
N ASP A 308 -22.17 -0.75 17.42
CA ASP A 308 -22.77 -0.03 16.31
C ASP A 308 -23.24 1.36 16.81
N PRO A 309 -22.80 2.49 16.22
CA PRO A 309 -23.23 3.83 16.62
C PRO A 309 -24.71 4.10 16.33
N THR A 310 -25.33 3.39 15.39
CA THR A 310 -26.72 3.56 14.98
C THR A 310 -27.45 2.20 15.00
N PRO A 311 -27.60 1.58 16.19
CA PRO A 311 -28.15 0.23 16.25
C PRO A 311 -29.60 0.20 15.76
N GLY A 312 -29.91 -0.72 14.83
CA GLY A 312 -31.27 -1.01 14.37
C GLY A 312 -31.63 -0.51 12.97
N ASP A 313 -30.71 0.13 12.25
CA ASP A 313 -30.89 0.57 10.85
C ASP A 313 -30.63 -0.55 9.81
N ASN A 314 -30.40 -1.79 10.24
CA ASN A 314 -29.97 -2.96 9.44
C ASN A 314 -28.61 -2.82 8.76
N ILE A 315 -27.89 -1.73 9.01
CA ILE A 315 -26.58 -1.47 8.47
C ILE A 315 -25.53 -2.07 9.44
N PHE A 316 -24.29 -2.25 8.97
CA PHE A 316 -23.18 -2.69 9.83
C PHE A 316 -22.21 -1.53 10.05
N ASN A 317 -22.66 -0.55 10.83
CA ASN A 317 -21.90 0.68 11.03
C ASN A 317 -20.69 0.41 11.93
N MET A 318 -19.51 0.77 11.45
CA MET A 318 -18.30 0.72 12.27
C MET A 318 -18.25 1.90 13.24
N PRO A 319 -17.72 1.74 14.47
CA PRO A 319 -17.43 2.87 15.35
C PRO A 319 -16.62 3.95 14.64
N ALA A 320 -16.87 5.22 14.95
CA ALA A 320 -16.14 6.35 14.38
C ALA A 320 -14.63 6.19 14.60
N GLY A 321 -13.84 6.43 13.55
CA GLY A 321 -12.38 6.25 13.60
C GLY A 321 -11.89 4.82 13.30
N SER A 322 -12.78 3.84 13.10
CA SER A 322 -12.38 2.47 12.73
C SER A 322 -11.69 2.44 11.36
N ARG A 323 -10.65 1.60 11.27
CA ARG A 323 -9.83 1.31 10.08
C ARG A 323 -9.65 -0.21 9.99
N VAL A 324 -10.66 -0.85 9.42
CA VAL A 324 -10.74 -2.29 9.21
C VAL A 324 -11.39 -2.53 7.86
N TYR A 325 -11.09 -3.67 7.24
CA TYR A 325 -11.98 -4.22 6.23
C TYR A 325 -13.17 -4.85 6.95
N ALA A 326 -14.38 -4.59 6.48
CA ALA A 326 -15.57 -5.24 6.99
C ALA A 326 -16.29 -5.97 5.86
N TYR A 327 -16.65 -7.22 6.10
CA TYR A 327 -17.48 -8.05 5.25
C TYR A 327 -18.89 -8.12 5.85
N ASN A 328 -19.89 -7.89 5.01
CA ASN A 328 -21.30 -8.08 5.32
C ASN A 328 -21.92 -8.93 4.21
N LYS A 329 -22.48 -10.08 4.59
CA LYS A 329 -23.16 -10.97 3.65
C LYS A 329 -24.36 -10.24 3.04
N PRO A 330 -24.51 -10.20 1.70
CA PRO A 330 -25.69 -9.63 1.10
C PRO A 330 -26.97 -10.40 1.35
N GLU A 331 -28.07 -9.67 1.45
CA GLU A 331 -29.43 -10.23 1.42
C GLU A 331 -29.86 -10.64 0.00
N LYS A 332 -29.35 -9.99 -1.05
CA LYS A 332 -29.67 -10.26 -2.46
C LYS A 332 -28.42 -10.69 -3.24
N MET A 333 -28.53 -11.65 -4.16
CA MET A 333 -27.43 -12.12 -5.02
C MET A 333 -27.05 -11.15 -6.17
N ASN A 334 -27.29 -9.84 -6.03
CA ASN A 334 -27.05 -8.88 -7.13
C ASN A 334 -25.84 -7.99 -6.84
N GLY A 335 -24.81 -8.06 -7.71
CA GLY A 335 -23.65 -7.17 -7.74
C GLY A 335 -22.71 -7.29 -6.53
N PHE A 336 -21.54 -6.63 -6.60
CA PHE A 336 -20.61 -6.48 -5.46
C PHE A 336 -21.07 -5.38 -4.49
N CYS A 337 -21.79 -4.38 -5.01
CA CYS A 337 -22.48 -3.37 -4.22
C CYS A 337 -23.93 -3.27 -4.69
N SER A 338 -24.87 -3.18 -3.76
CA SER A 338 -26.23 -2.74 -4.07
C SER A 338 -26.22 -1.23 -4.21
N VAL A 339 -26.59 -0.73 -5.39
CA VAL A 339 -26.71 0.71 -5.65
C VAL A 339 -28.16 1.08 -5.39
N ASP A 340 -28.46 1.57 -4.19
CA ASP A 340 -29.74 2.21 -3.90
C ASP A 340 -29.51 3.72 -3.94
N ASP A 341 -29.87 4.32 -5.09
CA ASP A 341 -29.95 5.73 -5.53
C ASP A 341 -29.00 6.84 -5.00
N ASP A 342 -28.22 6.67 -3.93
CA ASP A 342 -27.16 7.59 -3.49
C ASP A 342 -26.14 6.95 -2.51
N ASP A 343 -26.39 5.74 -1.99
CA ASP A 343 -25.51 5.00 -1.06
C ASP A 343 -25.25 3.58 -1.57
N ALA A 344 -24.07 3.33 -2.14
CA ALA A 344 -23.70 1.99 -2.56
C ALA A 344 -23.28 1.15 -1.32
N ILE A 345 -24.12 0.20 -0.91
CA ILE A 345 -23.77 -0.76 0.15
C ILE A 345 -22.98 -1.89 -0.51
N CYS A 346 -21.67 -1.92 -0.25
CA CYS A 346 -20.80 -2.98 -0.74
C CYS A 346 -20.70 -4.12 0.27
N HIS A 347 -20.57 -5.36 -0.24
CA HIS A 347 -20.41 -6.54 0.63
C HIS A 347 -19.10 -6.52 1.40
N VAL A 348 -18.12 -5.73 0.91
CA VAL A 348 -16.90 -5.39 1.64
C VAL A 348 -16.62 -3.90 1.53
N CYS A 349 -16.25 -3.30 2.66
CA CYS A 349 -15.98 -1.88 2.79
C CYS A 349 -14.74 -1.62 3.66
N SER A 350 -14.25 -0.38 3.60
CA SER A 350 -13.21 0.16 4.46
C SER A 350 -13.37 1.67 4.58
N ASN A 351 -13.19 2.22 5.78
CA ASN A 351 -13.17 3.67 5.95
C ASN A 351 -11.82 4.24 5.48
N MET A 352 -11.85 5.16 4.50
CA MET A 352 -10.66 5.85 4.01
C MET A 352 -10.21 6.94 4.99
N GLU A 353 -8.92 7.28 4.98
CA GLU A 353 -8.33 8.31 5.84
C GLU A 353 -8.33 9.69 5.22
N SER A 354 -7.99 9.78 3.93
CA SER A 354 -7.86 11.04 3.23
C SER A 354 -9.19 11.48 2.62
N ILE A 355 -9.33 12.80 2.49
CA ILE A 355 -10.54 13.47 1.97
C ILE A 355 -10.70 13.37 0.45
N TYR A 356 -9.71 12.78 -0.24
CA TYR A 356 -9.67 12.69 -1.71
C TYR A 356 -10.50 11.53 -2.26
N PHE A 357 -10.97 10.65 -1.39
CA PHE A 357 -11.81 9.54 -1.77
C PHE A 357 -13.27 9.94 -1.63
N GLU A 358 -14.02 9.86 -2.74
CA GLU A 358 -15.47 10.05 -2.68
C GLU A 358 -16.06 9.10 -1.63
N PRO A 359 -16.67 9.61 -0.55
CA PRO A 359 -17.05 8.81 0.60
C PRO A 359 -18.21 7.84 0.33
N ARG A 360 -18.68 7.71 -0.92
CA ARG A 360 -20.00 7.15 -1.25
C ARG A 360 -20.02 5.70 -1.69
N ARG A 361 -18.88 5.10 -2.07
CA ARG A 361 -18.88 3.75 -2.68
C ARG A 361 -18.15 2.66 -1.92
N MET A 362 -17.33 2.97 -0.91
CA MET A 362 -16.52 1.94 -0.24
C MET A 362 -16.36 2.17 1.26
N ASN A 363 -16.94 3.21 1.83
CA ASN A 363 -16.94 3.41 3.28
C ASN A 363 -17.88 2.41 3.93
N CYS A 364 -17.53 1.98 5.14
CA CYS A 364 -18.43 1.21 5.98
C CYS A 364 -19.43 2.19 6.56
N ARG A 365 -20.50 2.43 5.80
CA ARG A 365 -21.75 2.96 6.29
C ARG A 365 -22.51 1.73 6.74
#